data_AF-A0A964NG14-F1
#
_entry.id   AF-A0A964NG14-F1
#
_cell.length_a   1.000
_cell.length_b   1.000
_cell.length_c   1.000
_cell.angle_alpha   90.00
_cell.angle_beta   90.00
_cell.angle_gamma   90.00
#
_symmetry.space_group_name_H-M   'P 1'
#
loop_
_entity.id
_entity.type
_entity.pdbx_description
1 polymer ?
#
loop_
_entity_poly.entity_id
_entity_poly.type
_entity_poly.pdbx_seq_one_letter_code
_entity_poly.pdbx_strand_id
1 'polypeptide(L)'
;MNLSSLLIALCLLGPLAALGAANGASGAPALEAARSGAKDARATVDSLEQSRAALLAAADALNAQIVRLKGASGAGRPRTLMPSGARGELGSRLEQAQALAGTLSTLDRQVEAARAQLLRAEEGLGATLDTEIERRRTQLGGVDLSGRSAAMDALRSLLLERGRAVGQTAPVAGRTVSLPGVDTALASSTELLELADEARDHAEQLEAQLSALGVRLGDLQSRRRVLRAAGTFARDEALFGEDARNRRVVRASGDGLTAPEARATGGRPSGNEASGATRGDDAETIESQAGAAAPAAPSPEGEDPSGGSDFDGALGDDGAGAPPAPPTPMAVPVGGLSPGGRFSGADLSETLTVDLALLPQLLGGSVGQLSPSAVGDQIRALEARRRELERTRASLEARQKALEERARAVTE
;
A
#
# COMPACT_ATOMS: atom_id res chain seq x y z
N MET A 1 36.87 -19.35 -6.62
CA MET A 1 35.41 -19.20 -6.56
C MET A 1 35.08 -18.51 -5.25
N ASN A 2 34.55 -17.30 -5.29
CA ASN A 2 34.33 -16.48 -4.08
C ASN A 2 33.15 -17.03 -3.29
N LEU A 3 33.32 -17.19 -1.98
CA LEU A 3 32.26 -17.61 -1.04
C LEU A 3 30.99 -16.76 -1.19
N SER A 4 31.14 -15.50 -1.60
CA SER A 4 30.06 -14.57 -1.93
C SER A 4 29.16 -15.10 -3.06
N SER A 5 29.71 -15.71 -4.11
CA SER A 5 28.92 -16.24 -5.23
C SER A 5 28.15 -17.51 -4.88
N LEU A 6 28.65 -18.31 -3.92
CA LEU A 6 27.99 -19.54 -3.50
C LEU A 6 26.83 -19.27 -2.52
N LEU A 7 26.98 -18.24 -1.66
CA LEU A 7 25.88 -17.73 -0.82
C LEU A 7 24.75 -17.12 -1.66
N ILE A 8 25.08 -16.42 -2.75
CA ILE A 8 24.09 -15.82 -3.68
C ILE A 8 23.31 -16.90 -4.45
N ALA A 9 23.98 -17.97 -4.91
CA ALA A 9 23.31 -19.07 -5.62
C ALA A 9 22.35 -19.86 -4.70
N LEU A 10 22.69 -19.99 -3.42
CA LEU A 10 21.85 -20.70 -2.45
C LEU A 10 20.59 -19.89 -2.05
N CYS A 11 20.67 -18.56 -2.02
CA CYS A 11 19.52 -17.69 -1.74
C CYS A 11 18.50 -17.63 -2.89
N LEU A 12 18.93 -17.80 -4.14
CA LEU A 12 18.03 -17.74 -5.31
C LEU A 12 17.27 -19.05 -5.59
N LEU A 13 17.76 -20.21 -5.12
CA LEU A 13 17.09 -21.51 -5.28
C LEU A 13 16.17 -21.89 -4.11
N GLY A 14 16.19 -21.15 -2.99
CA GLY A 14 15.59 -21.57 -1.72
C GLY A 14 14.05 -21.61 -1.64
N PRO A 15 13.28 -20.60 -2.08
CA PRO A 15 11.88 -20.52 -1.67
C PRO A 15 10.86 -21.02 -2.70
N LEU A 16 11.24 -21.39 -3.93
CA LEU A 16 10.26 -21.79 -4.95
C LEU A 16 9.57 -23.14 -4.64
N ALA A 17 10.19 -24.00 -3.81
CA ALA A 17 9.66 -25.33 -3.51
C ALA A 17 8.50 -25.33 -2.49
N ALA A 18 8.20 -24.20 -1.83
CA ALA A 18 7.16 -24.14 -0.80
C ALA A 18 5.75 -23.79 -1.34
N LEU A 19 5.61 -23.41 -2.61
CA LEU A 19 4.33 -22.95 -3.17
C LEU A 19 3.40 -24.06 -3.69
N GLY A 20 3.83 -25.33 -3.71
CA GLY A 20 3.12 -26.40 -4.44
C GLY A 20 2.29 -27.39 -3.60
N ALA A 21 2.29 -27.34 -2.27
CA ALA A 21 1.80 -28.48 -1.46
C ALA A 21 0.93 -28.10 -0.25
N ALA A 22 0.00 -27.15 -0.40
CA ALA A 22 -0.85 -26.68 0.70
C ALA A 22 -2.36 -26.83 0.42
N ASN A 23 -2.81 -28.06 0.13
CA ASN A 23 -4.25 -28.38 0.16
C ASN A 23 -4.49 -29.50 1.18
N GLY A 24 -4.88 -29.15 2.41
CA GLY A 24 -5.66 -30.08 3.23
C GLY A 24 -5.47 -30.06 4.74
N ALA A 25 -4.33 -29.65 5.30
CA ALA A 25 -4.12 -29.77 6.73
C ALA A 25 -3.32 -28.62 7.34
N SER A 26 -3.92 -28.00 8.37
CA SER A 26 -3.36 -26.99 9.29
C SER A 26 -3.08 -25.59 8.71
N GLY A 27 -4.07 -24.69 8.81
CA GLY A 27 -3.92 -23.27 8.43
C GLY A 27 -2.98 -22.43 9.33
N ALA A 28 -2.70 -22.90 10.55
CA ALA A 28 -1.80 -22.20 11.47
C ALA A 28 -0.32 -22.22 11.02
N PRO A 29 0.29 -23.36 10.65
CA PRO A 29 1.67 -23.37 10.17
C PRO A 29 1.85 -22.67 8.81
N ALA A 30 0.85 -22.70 7.93
CA ALA A 30 0.91 -21.99 6.65
C ALA A 30 0.98 -20.46 6.85
N LEU A 31 0.17 -19.92 7.76
CA LEU A 31 0.21 -18.50 8.09
C LEU A 31 1.55 -18.09 8.72
N GLU A 32 2.10 -18.92 9.62
CA GLU A 32 3.39 -18.62 10.24
C GLU A 32 4.55 -18.68 9.23
N ALA A 33 4.52 -19.64 8.30
CA ALA A 33 5.48 -19.71 7.20
C ALA A 33 5.39 -18.49 6.26
N ALA A 34 4.17 -17.99 5.98
CA ALA A 34 3.99 -16.79 5.18
C ALA A 34 4.49 -15.53 5.91
N ARG A 35 4.28 -15.43 7.23
CA ARG A 35 4.82 -14.35 8.07
C ARG A 35 6.34 -14.36 8.08
N SER A 36 6.95 -15.52 8.30
CA SER A 36 8.42 -15.64 8.28
C SER A 36 8.98 -15.31 6.90
N GLY A 37 8.36 -15.82 5.83
CA GLY A 37 8.78 -15.53 4.46
C GLY A 37 8.74 -14.04 4.11
N ALA A 38 7.65 -13.34 4.46
CA ALA A 38 7.57 -11.89 4.26
C ALA A 38 8.61 -11.13 5.10
N LYS A 39 8.83 -11.55 6.35
CA LYS A 39 9.84 -10.94 7.23
C LYS A 39 11.27 -11.12 6.69
N ASP A 40 11.61 -12.31 6.22
CA ASP A 40 12.92 -12.65 5.68
C ASP A 40 13.17 -11.90 4.36
N ALA A 41 12.15 -11.77 3.51
CA ALA A 41 12.23 -10.98 2.29
C ALA A 41 12.49 -9.49 2.58
N ARG A 42 11.84 -8.91 3.59
CA ARG A 42 12.11 -7.52 4.03
C ARG A 42 13.53 -7.35 4.53
N ALA A 43 13.98 -8.24 5.43
CA ALA A 43 15.35 -8.21 5.94
C ALA A 43 16.40 -8.32 4.82
N THR A 44 16.10 -9.08 3.78
CA THR A 44 16.96 -9.20 2.59
C THR A 44 17.04 -7.89 1.81
N VAL A 45 15.89 -7.25 1.54
CA VAL A 45 15.85 -5.93 0.86
C VAL A 45 16.62 -4.89 1.68
N ASP A 46 16.34 -4.78 2.98
CA ASP A 46 17.01 -3.81 3.87
C ASP A 46 18.54 -3.99 3.88
N SER A 47 19.00 -5.24 3.95
CA SER A 47 20.44 -5.58 3.91
C SER A 47 21.10 -5.21 2.59
N LEU A 48 20.44 -5.47 1.46
CA LEU A 48 20.94 -5.11 0.13
C LEU A 48 20.96 -3.59 -0.07
N GLU A 49 19.95 -2.87 0.40
CA GLU A 49 19.91 -1.40 0.34
C GLU A 49 20.98 -0.76 1.24
N GLN A 50 21.23 -1.31 2.43
CA GLN A 50 22.33 -0.89 3.29
C GLN A 50 23.69 -1.12 2.61
N SER A 51 23.87 -2.28 1.98
CA SER A 51 25.07 -2.60 1.19
C SER A 51 25.26 -1.63 0.03
N ARG A 52 24.17 -1.24 -0.64
CA ARG A 52 24.16 -0.29 -1.75
C ARG A 52 24.58 1.10 -1.28
N ALA A 53 24.01 1.58 -0.18
CA ALA A 53 24.38 2.86 0.41
C ALA A 53 25.87 2.91 0.80
N ALA A 54 26.41 1.81 1.36
CA ALA A 54 27.83 1.71 1.70
C ALA A 54 28.74 1.75 0.45
N LEU A 55 28.36 1.06 -0.63
CA LEU A 55 29.13 1.10 -1.89
C LEU A 55 29.07 2.48 -2.58
N LEU A 56 27.93 3.17 -2.54
CA LEU A 56 27.82 4.53 -3.05
C LEU A 56 28.75 5.49 -2.28
N ALA A 57 28.78 5.40 -0.95
CA ALA A 57 29.70 6.19 -0.13
C ALA A 57 31.17 5.88 -0.44
N ALA A 58 31.51 4.61 -0.69
CA ALA A 58 32.85 4.22 -1.11
C ALA A 58 33.21 4.76 -2.50
N ALA A 59 32.26 4.79 -3.44
CA ALA A 59 32.44 5.38 -4.77
C ALA A 59 32.73 6.89 -4.69
N ASP A 60 31.99 7.62 -3.86
CA ASP A 60 32.17 9.06 -3.64
C ASP A 60 33.54 9.36 -3.03
N ALA A 61 33.95 8.59 -2.02
CA ALA A 61 35.28 8.71 -1.41
C ALA A 61 36.41 8.47 -2.41
N LEU A 62 36.26 7.46 -3.29
CA LEU A 62 37.24 7.15 -4.32
C LEU A 62 37.29 8.23 -5.41
N ASN A 63 36.14 8.78 -5.80
CA ASN A 63 36.07 9.90 -6.73
C ASN A 63 36.77 11.14 -6.17
N ALA A 64 36.58 11.43 -4.87
CA ALA A 64 37.30 12.52 -4.20
C ALA A 64 38.82 12.31 -4.20
N GLN A 65 39.30 11.08 -4.04
CA GLN A 65 40.73 10.74 -4.14
C GLN A 65 41.26 10.97 -5.56
N ILE A 66 40.51 10.54 -6.60
CA ILE A 66 40.86 10.78 -8.00
C ILE A 66 40.96 12.28 -8.29
N VAL A 67 40.00 13.08 -7.81
CA VAL A 67 40.01 14.55 -7.98
C VAL A 67 41.24 15.16 -7.28
N ARG A 68 41.57 14.71 -6.06
CA ARG A 68 42.77 15.17 -5.33
C ARG A 68 44.07 14.82 -6.06
N LEU A 69 44.21 13.58 -6.56
CA LEU A 69 45.39 13.15 -7.34
C LEU A 69 45.54 13.95 -8.65
N LYS A 70 44.42 14.21 -9.33
CA LYS A 70 44.39 15.08 -10.52
C LYS A 70 44.80 16.52 -10.19
N GLY A 71 44.32 17.07 -9.08
CA GLY A 71 44.67 18.42 -8.61
C GLY A 71 46.15 18.54 -8.20
N ALA A 72 46.66 17.57 -7.43
CA ALA A 72 48.06 17.54 -6.96
C ALA A 72 49.07 17.42 -8.11
N SER A 73 48.68 16.78 -9.21
CA SER A 73 49.52 16.61 -10.39
C SER A 73 49.58 17.85 -11.30
N GLY A 74 48.88 18.93 -10.93
CA GLY A 74 48.80 20.19 -11.67
C GLY A 74 47.66 20.18 -12.68
N ALA A 75 46.62 20.97 -12.41
CA ALA A 75 45.53 21.22 -13.36
C ALA A 75 46.11 21.83 -14.66
N GLY A 76 46.05 21.08 -15.75
CA GLY A 76 46.51 21.55 -17.08
C GLY A 76 47.90 21.08 -17.51
N ARG A 77 48.64 20.31 -16.71
CA ARG A 77 49.84 19.63 -17.23
C ARG A 77 49.44 18.42 -18.08
N PRO A 78 50.00 18.26 -19.30
CA PRO A 78 49.74 17.08 -20.11
C PRO A 78 50.15 15.81 -19.35
N ARG A 79 49.36 14.74 -19.50
CA ARG A 79 49.55 13.43 -18.82
C ARG A 79 50.97 12.86 -18.92
N THR A 80 51.74 13.27 -19.92
CA THR A 80 53.15 12.88 -20.13
C THR A 80 54.12 13.47 -19.11
N LEU A 81 53.75 14.54 -18.41
CA LEU A 81 54.58 15.22 -17.41
C LEU A 81 54.22 14.84 -15.96
N MET A 82 53.27 13.92 -15.75
CA MET A 82 52.98 13.42 -14.41
C MET A 82 54.14 12.53 -13.92
N PRO A 83 54.54 12.64 -12.64
CA PRO A 83 55.50 11.69 -12.06
C PRO A 83 54.96 10.27 -12.22
N SER A 84 55.82 9.33 -12.63
CA SER A 84 55.44 7.96 -12.99
C SER A 84 54.61 7.25 -11.90
N GLY A 85 54.89 7.53 -10.63
CA GLY A 85 54.12 7.00 -9.49
C GLY A 85 52.66 7.49 -9.45
N ALA A 86 52.41 8.78 -9.66
CA ALA A 86 51.04 9.34 -9.64
C ALA A 86 50.18 8.82 -10.80
N ARG A 87 50.80 8.52 -11.95
CA ARG A 87 50.11 7.91 -13.10
C ARG A 87 49.67 6.48 -12.78
N GLY A 88 50.54 5.69 -12.15
CA GLY A 88 50.21 4.33 -11.72
C GLY A 88 49.10 4.31 -10.67
N GLU A 89 49.17 5.18 -9.67
CA GLU A 89 48.13 5.28 -8.63
C GLU A 89 46.77 5.71 -9.22
N LEU A 90 46.75 6.74 -10.08
CA LEU A 90 45.52 7.16 -10.76
C LEU A 90 44.93 6.03 -11.61
N GLY A 91 45.77 5.26 -12.31
CA GLY A 91 45.35 4.07 -13.05
C GLY A 91 44.68 3.04 -12.15
N SER A 92 45.33 2.67 -11.04
CA SER A 92 44.78 1.72 -10.07
C SER A 92 43.47 2.20 -9.44
N ARG A 93 43.34 3.50 -9.13
CA ARG A 93 42.08 4.07 -8.63
C ARG A 93 40.97 4.03 -9.68
N LEU A 94 41.27 4.30 -10.95
CA LEU A 94 40.29 4.20 -12.04
C LEU A 94 39.83 2.76 -12.26
N GLU A 95 40.74 1.78 -12.19
CA GLU A 95 40.39 0.36 -12.24
C GLU A 95 39.50 -0.03 -11.05
N GLN A 96 39.82 0.43 -9.83
CA GLN A 96 38.96 0.25 -8.65
C GLN A 96 37.58 0.89 -8.84
N ALA A 97 37.50 2.08 -9.44
CA ALA A 97 36.23 2.75 -9.75
C ALA A 97 35.38 1.93 -10.72
N GLN A 98 36.00 1.40 -11.78
CA GLN A 98 35.33 0.55 -12.77
C GLN A 98 34.84 -0.76 -12.15
N ALA A 99 35.67 -1.40 -11.31
CA ALA A 99 35.27 -2.58 -10.55
C ALA A 99 34.08 -2.28 -9.63
N LEU A 100 34.11 -1.15 -8.91
CA LEU A 100 33.02 -0.72 -8.03
C LEU A 100 31.72 -0.47 -8.82
N ALA A 101 31.79 0.19 -9.97
CA ALA A 101 30.64 0.39 -10.85
C ALA A 101 30.00 -0.95 -11.29
N GLY A 102 30.83 -1.95 -11.62
CA GLY A 102 30.35 -3.30 -11.93
C GLY A 102 29.65 -3.99 -10.73
N THR A 103 30.17 -3.80 -9.51
CA THR A 103 29.53 -4.31 -8.29
C THR A 103 28.20 -3.62 -7.99
N LEU A 104 28.12 -2.29 -8.15
CA LEU A 104 26.88 -1.53 -7.97
C LEU A 104 25.79 -1.98 -8.95
N SER A 105 26.12 -2.11 -10.24
CA SER A 105 25.15 -2.59 -11.24
C SER A 105 24.63 -4.01 -10.95
N THR A 106 25.48 -4.87 -10.40
CA THR A 106 25.06 -6.21 -9.97
C THR A 106 24.16 -6.15 -8.74
N LEU A 107 24.49 -5.30 -7.77
CA LEU A 107 23.70 -5.10 -6.56
C LEU A 107 22.34 -4.46 -6.85
N ASP A 108 22.26 -3.50 -7.78
CA ASP A 108 20.99 -2.90 -8.21
C ASP A 108 20.03 -3.97 -8.76
N ARG A 109 20.53 -4.87 -9.63
CA ARG A 109 19.74 -6.01 -10.12
C ARG A 109 19.30 -6.95 -9.00
N GLN A 110 20.14 -7.16 -7.98
CA GLN A 110 19.80 -7.96 -6.81
C GLN A 110 18.72 -7.30 -5.94
N VAL A 111 18.80 -5.99 -5.73
CA VAL A 111 17.78 -5.21 -5.02
C VAL A 111 16.44 -5.31 -5.73
N GLU A 112 16.41 -5.13 -7.05
CA GLU A 112 15.16 -5.26 -7.83
C GLU A 112 14.59 -6.68 -7.78
N ALA A 113 15.44 -7.72 -7.88
CA ALA A 113 14.99 -9.10 -7.71
C ALA A 113 14.44 -9.38 -6.30
N ALA A 114 15.11 -8.88 -5.25
CA ALA A 114 14.68 -9.02 -3.86
C ALA A 114 13.38 -8.27 -3.58
N ARG A 115 13.18 -7.08 -4.17
CA ARG A 115 11.92 -6.34 -4.10
C ARG A 115 10.78 -7.10 -4.77
N ALA A 116 11.00 -7.69 -5.94
CA ALA A 116 10.01 -8.54 -6.59
C ALA A 116 9.66 -9.78 -5.74
N GLN A 117 10.65 -10.38 -5.06
CA GLN A 117 10.40 -11.48 -4.12
C GLN A 117 9.62 -11.04 -2.89
N LEU A 118 9.92 -9.86 -2.34
CA LEU A 118 9.18 -9.26 -1.23
C LEU A 118 7.72 -9.05 -1.60
N LEU A 119 7.43 -8.47 -2.76
CA LEU A 119 6.05 -8.28 -3.23
C LEU A 119 5.28 -9.61 -3.30
N ARG A 120 5.87 -10.65 -3.90
CA ARG A 120 5.27 -12.00 -3.94
C ARG A 120 5.04 -12.59 -2.56
N ALA A 121 6.00 -12.43 -1.64
CA ALA A 121 5.89 -12.92 -0.27
C ALA A 121 4.76 -12.21 0.50
N GLU A 122 4.61 -10.89 0.29
CA GLU A 122 3.54 -10.11 0.91
C GLU A 122 2.16 -10.40 0.30
N GLU A 123 2.07 -10.65 -1.00
CA GLU A 123 0.87 -11.14 -1.67
C GLU A 123 0.45 -12.51 -1.11
N GLY A 124 1.41 -13.44 -0.97
CA GLY A 124 1.19 -14.75 -0.35
C GLY A 124 0.74 -14.65 1.11
N LEU A 125 1.31 -13.73 1.88
CA LEU A 125 0.85 -13.41 3.24
C LEU A 125 -0.57 -12.86 3.24
N GLY A 126 -0.92 -11.99 2.29
CA GLY A 126 -2.26 -11.47 2.12
C GLY A 126 -3.29 -12.58 1.88
N ALA A 127 -3.01 -13.48 0.94
CA ALA A 127 -3.89 -14.60 0.59
C ALA A 127 -4.06 -15.61 1.75
N THR A 128 -2.99 -15.91 2.49
CA THR A 128 -3.05 -16.80 3.66
C THR A 128 -3.82 -16.16 4.82
N LEU A 129 -3.68 -14.85 5.04
CA LEU A 129 -4.48 -14.10 6.01
C LEU A 129 -5.98 -14.10 5.64
N ASP A 130 -6.32 -13.88 4.37
CA ASP A 130 -7.72 -13.90 3.91
C ASP A 130 -8.36 -15.28 4.12
N THR A 131 -7.63 -16.36 3.81
CA THR A 131 -8.06 -17.74 4.06
C THR A 131 -8.27 -18.02 5.55
N GLU A 132 -7.35 -17.57 6.40
CA GLU A 132 -7.46 -17.74 7.85
C GLU A 132 -8.62 -16.92 8.44
N ILE A 133 -8.83 -15.69 7.97
CA ILE A 133 -9.96 -14.84 8.37
C ILE A 133 -11.29 -15.56 8.06
N GLU A 134 -11.43 -16.12 6.86
CA GLU A 134 -12.66 -16.81 6.46
C GLU A 134 -12.86 -18.11 7.26
N ARG A 135 -11.78 -18.86 7.51
CA ARG A 135 -11.80 -20.02 8.42
C ARG A 135 -12.25 -19.63 9.82
N ARG A 136 -11.81 -18.50 10.37
CA ARG A 136 -12.21 -18.03 11.70
C ARG A 136 -13.64 -17.54 11.73
N ARG A 137 -14.14 -16.91 10.66
CA ARG A 137 -15.55 -16.51 10.54
C ARG A 137 -16.49 -17.70 10.53
N THR A 138 -16.17 -18.75 9.77
CA THR A 138 -16.96 -19.99 9.75
C THR A 138 -16.96 -20.67 11.12
N GLN A 139 -15.80 -20.74 11.79
CA GLN A 139 -15.69 -21.27 13.15
C GLN A 139 -16.52 -20.48 14.17
N LEU A 140 -16.55 -19.15 14.07
CA LEU A 140 -17.29 -18.27 14.98
C LEU A 140 -18.80 -18.60 15.04
N GLY A 141 -19.37 -19.15 13.97
CA GLY A 141 -20.77 -19.59 13.93
C GLY A 141 -21.09 -20.75 14.90
N GLY A 142 -20.09 -21.55 15.29
CA GLY A 142 -20.23 -22.67 16.21
C GLY A 142 -19.69 -22.44 17.62
N VAL A 143 -19.27 -21.21 17.95
CA VAL A 143 -18.66 -20.89 19.26
C VAL A 143 -19.73 -20.42 20.26
N ASP A 144 -19.72 -21.02 21.44
CA ASP A 144 -20.58 -20.63 22.57
C ASP A 144 -20.33 -19.18 23.03
N LEU A 145 -21.32 -18.58 23.71
CA LEU A 145 -21.22 -17.20 24.21
C LEU A 145 -19.95 -16.93 25.04
N SER A 146 -19.51 -17.90 25.84
CA SER A 146 -18.31 -17.76 26.68
C SER A 146 -16.99 -17.73 25.89
N GLY A 147 -16.94 -18.34 24.70
CA GLY A 147 -15.75 -18.35 23.83
C GLY A 147 -15.78 -17.28 22.74
N ARG A 148 -16.93 -16.63 22.55
CA ARG A 148 -17.18 -15.72 21.42
C ARG A 148 -16.30 -14.48 21.44
N SER A 149 -16.04 -13.92 22.62
CA SER A 149 -15.17 -12.74 22.79
C SER A 149 -13.74 -13.03 22.31
N ALA A 150 -13.14 -14.12 22.79
CA ALA A 150 -11.79 -14.53 22.39
C ALA A 150 -11.68 -14.82 20.88
N ALA A 151 -12.70 -15.43 20.29
CA ALA A 151 -12.75 -15.68 18.85
C ALA A 151 -12.82 -14.37 18.04
N MET A 152 -13.61 -13.38 18.50
CA MET A 152 -13.70 -12.06 17.89
C MET A 152 -12.40 -11.27 18.00
N ASP A 153 -11.70 -11.36 19.13
CA ASP A 153 -10.39 -10.72 19.32
C ASP A 153 -9.33 -11.31 18.39
N ALA A 154 -9.31 -12.64 18.23
CA ALA A 154 -8.43 -13.31 17.27
C ALA A 154 -8.72 -12.86 15.83
N LEU A 155 -10.00 -12.79 15.43
CA LEU A 155 -10.41 -12.30 14.13
C LEU A 155 -10.01 -10.84 13.91
N ARG A 156 -10.18 -9.99 14.94
CA ARG A 156 -9.76 -8.59 14.91
C ARG A 156 -8.26 -8.47 14.71
N SER A 157 -7.46 -9.30 15.38
CA SER A 157 -6.00 -9.33 15.20
C SER A 157 -5.61 -9.68 13.76
N LEU A 158 -6.26 -10.68 13.15
CA LEU A 158 -6.01 -11.06 11.76
C LEU A 158 -6.42 -9.95 10.77
N LEU A 159 -7.57 -9.30 10.98
CA LEU A 159 -8.00 -8.17 10.16
C LEU A 159 -7.04 -6.97 10.26
N LEU A 160 -6.49 -6.73 11.45
CA LEU A 160 -5.46 -5.71 11.65
C LEU A 160 -4.17 -6.05 10.90
N GLU A 161 -3.74 -7.30 10.97
CA GLU A 161 -2.55 -7.78 10.26
C GLU A 161 -2.73 -7.71 8.75
N ARG A 162 -3.90 -8.12 8.24
CA ARG A 162 -4.26 -8.02 6.83
C ARG A 162 -4.21 -6.58 6.34
N GLY A 163 -4.77 -5.64 7.11
CA GLY A 163 -4.69 -4.22 6.79
C GLY A 163 -3.25 -3.68 6.71
N ARG A 164 -2.31 -4.23 7.51
CA ARG A 164 -0.89 -3.86 7.42
C ARG A 164 -0.25 -4.46 6.17
N ALA A 165 -0.53 -5.72 5.84
CA ALA A 165 -0.02 -6.37 4.64
C ALA A 165 -0.47 -5.63 3.36
N VAL A 166 -1.75 -5.24 3.25
CA VAL A 166 -2.26 -4.43 2.12
C VAL A 166 -1.61 -3.05 2.08
N GLY A 167 -1.47 -2.40 3.23
CA GLY A 167 -0.92 -1.04 3.32
C GLY A 167 0.57 -0.96 2.95
N GLN A 168 1.29 -2.08 3.01
CA GLN A 168 2.72 -2.18 2.68
C GLN A 168 2.96 -2.55 1.21
N THR A 169 2.09 -3.38 0.61
CA THR A 169 2.20 -3.77 -0.81
C THR A 169 1.70 -2.70 -1.77
N ALA A 170 0.77 -1.85 -1.36
CA ALA A 170 0.33 -0.74 -2.19
C ALA A 170 1.52 0.23 -2.38
N PRO A 171 2.06 0.39 -3.59
CA PRO A 171 3.10 1.36 -3.84
C PRO A 171 2.46 2.74 -3.66
N VAL A 172 2.50 3.27 -2.44
CA VAL A 172 2.31 4.70 -2.20
C VAL A 172 3.63 5.38 -2.56
N ALA A 173 4.09 5.12 -3.78
CA ALA A 173 5.10 5.92 -4.42
C ALA A 173 4.42 7.25 -4.74
N GLY A 174 4.43 8.15 -3.75
CA GLY A 174 4.28 9.57 -3.97
C GLY A 174 5.46 10.04 -4.81
N ARG A 175 5.50 9.68 -6.09
CA ARG A 175 6.41 10.28 -7.03
C ARG A 175 5.74 11.58 -7.43
N THR A 176 6.24 12.70 -6.92
CA THR A 176 5.92 14.03 -7.45
C THR A 176 6.33 14.02 -8.92
N VAL A 177 5.35 13.80 -9.79
CA VAL A 177 5.53 13.93 -11.23
C VAL A 177 5.39 15.41 -11.52
N SER A 178 6.53 16.10 -11.56
CA SER A 178 6.58 17.41 -12.18
C SER A 178 6.84 17.18 -13.66
N LEU A 179 5.83 17.45 -14.49
CA LEU A 179 6.05 17.56 -15.92
C LEU A 179 7.04 18.71 -16.17
N PRO A 180 8.09 18.52 -16.98
CA PRO A 180 8.95 19.63 -17.36
C PRO A 180 8.10 20.72 -18.03
N GLY A 181 8.30 21.97 -17.60
CA GLY A 181 7.73 23.14 -18.26
C GLY A 181 8.43 23.33 -19.60
N VAL A 182 8.05 22.55 -20.61
CA VAL A 182 8.57 22.69 -21.96
C VAL A 182 7.87 23.87 -22.63
N ASP A 183 8.65 24.78 -23.22
CA ASP A 183 8.13 25.88 -24.00
C ASP A 183 7.51 25.36 -25.31
N THR A 184 6.24 25.01 -25.23
CA THR A 184 5.46 24.41 -26.34
C THR A 184 5.32 25.34 -27.56
N ALA A 185 5.76 26.60 -27.48
CA ALA A 185 5.68 27.55 -28.57
C ALA A 185 6.64 27.29 -29.73
N LEU A 186 7.79 26.66 -29.45
CA LEU A 186 8.85 26.42 -30.42
C LEU A 186 9.07 24.92 -30.72
N ALA A 187 8.24 24.06 -30.14
CA ALA A 187 8.35 22.62 -30.30
C ALA A 187 7.90 22.17 -31.70
N SER A 188 8.64 21.24 -32.28
CA SER A 188 8.27 20.53 -33.50
C SER A 188 7.02 19.65 -33.28
N SER A 189 6.31 19.30 -34.36
CA SER A 189 5.13 18.42 -34.26
C SER A 189 5.45 17.07 -33.60
N THR A 190 6.64 16.52 -33.88
CA THR A 190 7.12 15.28 -33.25
C THR A 190 7.34 15.44 -31.74
N GLU A 191 7.97 16.52 -31.30
CA GLU A 191 8.16 16.80 -29.86
C GLU A 191 6.82 17.03 -29.15
N LEU A 192 5.84 17.65 -29.81
CA LEU A 192 4.50 17.84 -29.25
C LEU A 192 3.76 16.49 -29.06
N LEU A 193 3.93 15.54 -29.98
CA LEU A 193 3.36 14.19 -29.85
C LEU A 193 4.05 13.39 -28.76
N GLU A 194 5.39 13.45 -28.66
CA GLU A 194 6.13 12.81 -27.56
C GLU A 194 5.68 13.34 -26.19
N LEU A 195 5.45 14.65 -26.05
CA LEU A 195 4.90 15.24 -24.83
C LEU A 195 3.44 14.83 -24.56
N ALA A 196 2.65 14.58 -25.60
CA ALA A 196 1.29 14.08 -25.47
C ALA A 196 1.29 12.63 -24.95
N ASP A 197 2.16 11.78 -25.49
CA ASP A 197 2.34 10.40 -25.03
C ASP A 197 2.85 10.36 -23.58
N GLU A 198 3.81 11.21 -23.21
CA GLU A 198 4.26 11.33 -21.81
C GLU A 198 3.11 11.77 -20.87
N ALA A 199 2.29 12.74 -21.30
CA ALA A 199 1.12 13.16 -20.53
C ALA A 199 0.10 12.03 -20.36
N ARG A 200 -0.09 11.19 -21.39
CA ARG A 200 -0.95 10.01 -21.36
C ARG A 200 -0.42 8.95 -20.40
N ASP A 201 0.85 8.61 -20.46
CA ASP A 201 1.48 7.64 -19.55
C ASP A 201 1.31 8.07 -18.08
N HIS A 202 1.42 9.38 -17.81
CA HIS A 202 1.16 9.91 -16.48
C HIS A 202 -0.32 9.85 -16.07
N ALA A 203 -1.26 10.07 -17.00
CA ALA A 203 -2.68 9.88 -16.73
C ALA A 203 -3.01 8.41 -16.38
N GLU A 204 -2.43 7.46 -17.10
CA GLU A 204 -2.57 6.02 -16.85
C GLU A 204 -1.97 5.62 -15.48
N GLN A 205 -0.82 6.19 -15.10
CA GLN A 205 -0.25 6.02 -13.77
C GLN A 205 -1.18 6.57 -12.66
N LEU A 206 -1.78 7.75 -12.87
CA LEU A 206 -2.74 8.32 -11.92
C LEU A 206 -4.00 7.47 -11.80
N GLU A 207 -4.46 6.86 -12.89
CA GLU A 207 -5.59 5.91 -12.88
C GLU A 207 -5.30 4.67 -12.02
N ALA A 208 -4.09 4.08 -12.16
CA ALA A 208 -3.66 2.98 -11.30
C ALA A 208 -3.59 3.40 -9.82
N GLN A 209 -3.16 4.62 -9.51
CA GLN A 209 -3.17 5.13 -8.14
C GLN A 209 -4.59 5.35 -7.60
N LEU A 210 -5.49 5.87 -8.43
CA LEU A 210 -6.90 6.07 -8.08
C LEU A 210 -7.61 4.75 -7.78
N SER A 211 -7.34 3.70 -8.56
CA SER A 211 -7.90 2.36 -8.32
C SER A 211 -7.42 1.78 -6.99
N ALA A 212 -6.12 1.88 -6.70
CA ALA A 212 -5.53 1.45 -5.43
C ALA A 212 -6.12 2.22 -4.22
N LEU A 213 -6.32 3.54 -4.34
CA LEU A 213 -7.00 4.34 -3.32
C LEU A 213 -8.46 3.94 -3.14
N GLY A 214 -9.15 3.56 -4.22
CA GLY A 214 -10.52 3.05 -4.20
C GLY A 214 -10.66 1.79 -3.35
N VAL A 215 -9.77 0.80 -3.55
CA VAL A 215 -9.73 -0.44 -2.75
C VAL A 215 -9.51 -0.10 -1.27
N ARG A 216 -8.51 0.74 -0.97
CA ARG A 216 -8.20 1.14 0.42
C ARG A 216 -9.35 1.87 1.11
N LEU A 217 -10.07 2.74 0.39
CA LEU A 217 -11.27 3.39 0.91
C LEU A 217 -12.37 2.36 1.23
N GLY A 218 -12.58 1.37 0.34
CA GLY A 218 -13.50 0.26 0.57
C GLY A 218 -13.17 -0.52 1.84
N ASP A 219 -11.89 -0.83 2.06
CA ASP A 219 -11.43 -1.52 3.26
C ASP A 219 -11.68 -0.71 4.54
N LEU A 220 -11.33 0.58 4.54
CA LEU A 220 -11.55 1.45 5.70
C LEU A 220 -13.03 1.66 6.00
N GLN A 221 -13.87 1.77 4.96
CA GLN A 221 -15.31 1.85 5.13
C GLN A 221 -15.88 0.55 5.71
N SER A 222 -15.43 -0.61 5.23
CA SER A 222 -15.81 -1.92 5.76
C SER A 222 -15.39 -2.06 7.23
N ARG A 223 -14.15 -1.65 7.55
CA ARG A 223 -13.65 -1.61 8.92
C ARG A 223 -14.46 -0.67 9.81
N ARG A 224 -14.85 0.51 9.32
CA ARG A 224 -15.71 1.44 10.04
C ARG A 224 -17.09 0.83 10.32
N ARG A 225 -17.66 0.09 9.36
CA ARG A 225 -18.93 -0.64 9.57
C ARG A 225 -18.79 -1.68 10.67
N VAL A 226 -17.73 -2.49 10.65
CA VAL A 226 -17.44 -3.49 11.70
C VAL A 226 -17.25 -2.83 13.07
N LEU A 227 -16.49 -1.73 13.15
CA LEU A 227 -16.29 -1.01 14.43
C LEU A 227 -17.58 -0.41 14.97
N ARG A 228 -18.45 0.12 14.10
CA ARG A 228 -19.78 0.60 14.53
C ARG A 228 -20.65 -0.54 15.04
N ALA A 229 -20.69 -1.67 14.31
CA ALA A 229 -21.44 -2.84 14.72
C ALA A 229 -20.94 -3.39 16.06
N ALA A 230 -19.61 -3.50 16.23
CA ALA A 230 -19.02 -3.90 17.52
C ALA A 230 -19.39 -2.93 18.65
N GLY A 231 -19.44 -1.62 18.37
CA GLY A 231 -19.86 -0.61 19.34
C GLY A 231 -21.37 -0.58 19.65
N THR A 232 -22.24 -1.08 18.76
CA THR A 232 -23.66 -1.30 19.07
C THR A 232 -23.82 -2.57 19.89
N PHE A 233 -23.17 -3.67 19.51
CA PHE A 233 -23.18 -4.91 20.30
C PHE A 233 -22.69 -4.69 21.73
N ALA A 234 -21.58 -3.97 21.92
CA ALA A 234 -21.08 -3.67 23.27
C ALA A 234 -22.05 -2.82 24.10
N ARG A 235 -22.85 -1.96 23.47
CA ARG A 235 -23.90 -1.17 24.14
C ARG A 235 -25.12 -2.04 24.47
N ASP A 236 -25.55 -2.88 23.55
CA ASP A 236 -26.68 -3.79 23.75
C ASP A 236 -26.33 -4.81 24.86
N GLU A 237 -25.12 -5.37 24.85
CA GLU A 237 -24.62 -6.28 25.88
C GLU A 237 -24.49 -5.61 27.25
N ALA A 238 -24.13 -4.32 27.32
CA ALA A 238 -24.14 -3.57 28.57
C ALA A 238 -25.54 -3.47 29.19
N LEU A 239 -26.58 -3.29 28.35
CA LEU A 239 -27.98 -3.25 28.78
C LEU A 239 -28.41 -4.58 29.42
N PHE A 240 -28.02 -5.70 28.81
CA PHE A 240 -28.33 -7.04 29.34
C PHE A 240 -27.45 -7.41 30.55
N GLY A 241 -26.20 -6.92 30.61
CA GLY A 241 -25.25 -7.21 31.67
C GLY A 241 -25.57 -6.51 32.99
N GLU A 242 -25.99 -5.24 32.97
CA GLU A 242 -26.31 -4.48 34.19
C GLU A 242 -27.63 -4.94 34.82
N ASP A 243 -28.67 -5.19 34.03
CA ASP A 243 -29.95 -5.69 34.55
C ASP A 243 -29.83 -7.12 35.11
N ALA A 244 -29.02 -7.98 34.49
CA ALA A 244 -28.76 -9.32 35.02
C ALA A 244 -27.94 -9.29 36.32
N ARG A 245 -26.96 -8.38 36.43
CA ARG A 245 -26.18 -8.21 37.69
C ARG A 245 -27.01 -7.59 38.80
N ASN A 246 -27.80 -6.54 38.52
CA ASN A 246 -28.63 -5.89 39.52
C ASN A 246 -29.75 -6.80 40.04
N ARG A 247 -30.37 -7.63 39.18
CA ARG A 247 -31.33 -8.65 39.65
C ARG A 247 -30.70 -9.73 40.52
N ARG A 248 -29.42 -10.07 40.31
CA ARG A 248 -28.70 -11.05 41.14
C ARG A 248 -28.34 -10.47 42.51
N VAL A 249 -28.01 -9.18 42.60
CA VAL A 249 -27.72 -8.49 43.87
C VAL A 249 -28.99 -8.28 44.71
N VAL A 250 -30.13 -7.97 44.10
CA VAL A 250 -31.42 -7.84 44.81
C VAL A 250 -31.89 -9.18 45.40
N ARG A 251 -31.60 -10.31 44.75
CA ARG A 251 -31.95 -11.64 45.30
C ARG A 251 -30.99 -12.13 46.37
N ALA A 252 -29.72 -11.74 46.32
CA ALA A 252 -28.73 -12.10 47.34
C ALA A 252 -28.81 -11.20 48.60
N SER A 253 -29.44 -10.03 48.51
CA SER A 253 -29.66 -9.14 49.67
C SER A 253 -31.03 -9.32 50.34
N GLY A 254 -31.81 -10.33 49.93
CA GLY A 254 -33.14 -10.62 50.47
C GLY A 254 -33.22 -11.77 51.48
N ASP A 255 -32.10 -12.42 51.79
CA ASP A 255 -32.08 -13.55 52.73
C ASP A 255 -31.31 -13.18 54.00
N GLY A 256 -32.03 -12.53 54.91
CA GLY A 256 -31.48 -12.17 56.21
C GLY A 256 -32.18 -10.99 56.85
N LEU A 257 -33.48 -11.09 57.15
CA LEU A 257 -34.08 -10.38 58.28
C LEU A 257 -35.29 -11.17 58.80
N THR A 258 -35.02 -11.86 59.90
CA THR A 258 -35.93 -12.43 60.88
C THR A 258 -37.07 -11.49 61.26
N ALA A 259 -38.26 -12.06 61.47
CA ALA A 259 -39.40 -11.44 62.16
C ALA A 259 -39.00 -10.80 63.51
N PRO A 260 -39.70 -9.74 63.94
CA PRO A 260 -40.53 -9.92 65.13
C PRO A 260 -41.89 -9.19 65.10
N GLU A 261 -42.71 -9.59 66.06
CA GLU A 261 -44.10 -9.21 66.32
C GLU A 261 -44.42 -7.72 66.50
N ALA A 262 -45.63 -7.39 66.05
CA ALA A 262 -46.59 -6.40 66.51
C ALA A 262 -46.26 -5.50 67.72
N ARG A 263 -46.39 -4.17 67.51
CA ARG A 263 -47.35 -3.34 68.28
C ARG A 263 -47.57 -1.96 67.65
N ALA A 264 -48.82 -1.50 67.80
CA ALA A 264 -49.40 -0.23 67.36
C ALA A 264 -48.59 1.03 67.76
N THR A 265 -48.73 2.16 67.05
CA THR A 265 -49.71 3.26 67.31
C THR A 265 -49.29 4.54 66.56
N GLY A 266 -50.21 5.12 65.77
CA GLY A 266 -50.41 6.58 65.55
C GLY A 266 -49.34 7.43 64.84
N GLY A 267 -49.76 8.17 63.80
CA GLY A 267 -49.05 9.40 63.40
C GLY A 267 -49.16 9.83 61.93
N ARG A 268 -50.31 10.39 61.52
CA ARG A 268 -50.40 11.41 60.45
C ARG A 268 -49.81 12.74 61.00
N PRO A 269 -49.29 13.70 60.18
CA PRO A 269 -50.05 14.27 59.05
C PRO A 269 -49.20 14.80 57.85
N SER A 270 -49.92 15.26 56.80
CA SER A 270 -49.68 16.45 55.93
C SER A 270 -48.26 16.67 55.36
N GLY A 271 -47.98 16.70 54.05
CA GLY A 271 -48.67 17.34 52.93
C GLY A 271 -47.71 18.38 52.34
N ASN A 272 -47.33 18.27 51.06
CA ASN A 272 -47.15 19.45 50.20
C ASN A 272 -47.03 19.06 48.73
N GLU A 273 -48.01 19.52 47.97
CA GLU A 273 -48.03 19.60 46.53
C GLU A 273 -47.15 20.78 46.09
N ALA A 274 -46.38 20.61 45.02
CA ALA A 274 -45.89 21.73 44.22
C ALA A 274 -45.97 21.33 42.75
N SER A 275 -47.00 21.90 42.13
CA SER A 275 -47.34 21.87 40.72
C SER A 275 -46.31 22.63 39.88
N GLY A 276 -46.04 22.14 38.69
CA GLY A 276 -45.16 22.78 37.70
C GLY A 276 -45.37 22.17 36.32
N ALA A 277 -46.39 22.65 35.62
CA ALA A 277 -46.79 22.24 34.29
C ALA A 277 -46.08 23.05 33.19
N THR A 278 -45.60 22.36 32.15
CA THR A 278 -45.45 22.81 30.73
C THR A 278 -45.18 21.52 29.93
N ARG A 279 -46.10 20.94 29.15
CA ARG A 279 -46.76 21.35 27.88
C ARG A 279 -45.81 21.34 26.67
N GLY A 280 -46.13 20.49 25.68
CA GLY A 280 -45.45 20.24 24.40
C GLY A 280 -45.23 18.72 24.25
N ASP A 281 -46.19 17.90 23.82
CA ASP A 281 -46.94 17.90 22.55
C ASP A 281 -45.99 17.89 21.34
N ASP A 282 -45.60 16.67 20.93
CA ASP A 282 -45.41 16.27 19.53
C ASP A 282 -45.42 14.73 19.47
N ALA A 283 -46.58 14.20 19.14
CA ALA A 283 -46.83 12.80 18.84
C ALA A 283 -46.56 12.57 17.36
N GLU A 284 -45.41 11.99 17.01
CA GLU A 284 -45.26 11.29 15.73
C GLU A 284 -45.66 9.83 15.88
N THR A 285 -46.89 9.58 15.47
CA THR A 285 -47.44 8.29 15.08
C THR A 285 -46.56 7.69 13.98
N ILE A 286 -45.82 6.63 14.27
CA ILE A 286 -45.34 5.70 13.22
C ILE A 286 -46.10 4.39 13.37
N GLU A 287 -46.95 4.18 12.38
CA GLU A 287 -47.84 3.06 12.18
C GLU A 287 -47.10 1.72 12.25
N SER A 288 -47.64 0.82 13.07
CA SER A 288 -47.40 -0.61 12.93
C SER A 288 -48.06 -1.11 11.65
N GLN A 289 -47.27 -1.39 10.61
CA GLN A 289 -47.72 -2.19 9.48
C GLN A 289 -47.36 -3.66 9.70
N ALA A 290 -48.40 -4.45 9.94
CA ALA A 290 -48.38 -5.89 9.85
C ALA A 290 -48.53 -6.33 8.38
N GLY A 291 -47.76 -7.35 7.99
CA GLY A 291 -48.19 -8.35 7.01
C GLY A 291 -47.87 -8.09 5.54
N ALA A 292 -46.78 -8.68 5.05
CA ALA A 292 -46.72 -9.25 3.71
C ALA A 292 -45.75 -10.43 3.69
N ALA A 293 -46.29 -11.59 3.33
CA ALA A 293 -45.57 -12.84 3.14
C ALA A 293 -45.01 -12.95 1.71
N ALA A 294 -43.95 -13.76 1.59
CA ALA A 294 -43.41 -14.43 0.39
C ALA A 294 -42.55 -13.58 -0.61
N PRO A 295 -41.62 -14.19 -1.39
CA PRO A 295 -41.49 -15.62 -1.69
C PRO A 295 -40.09 -16.24 -1.49
N ALA A 296 -40.09 -17.57 -1.54
CA ALA A 296 -38.93 -18.45 -1.54
C ALA A 296 -38.01 -18.18 -2.73
N ALA A 297 -36.70 -18.25 -2.48
CA ALA A 297 -35.67 -18.22 -3.52
C ALA A 297 -35.60 -19.59 -4.22
N PRO A 298 -35.53 -19.62 -5.57
CA PRO A 298 -35.26 -20.85 -6.31
C PRO A 298 -33.77 -21.23 -6.21
N SER A 299 -33.52 -22.52 -5.99
CA SER A 299 -32.22 -23.18 -6.11
C SER A 299 -31.68 -23.06 -7.55
N PRO A 300 -30.37 -22.86 -7.75
CA PRO A 300 -29.77 -23.08 -9.05
C PRO A 300 -29.57 -24.58 -9.30
N GLU A 301 -30.33 -25.10 -10.27
CA GLU A 301 -30.07 -26.37 -10.96
C GLU A 301 -28.71 -26.33 -11.68
N GLY A 302 -28.06 -27.49 -11.74
CA GLY A 302 -26.79 -27.66 -12.40
C GLY A 302 -26.90 -27.67 -13.91
N GLU A 303 -25.90 -27.10 -14.56
CA GLU A 303 -25.59 -27.32 -15.97
C GLU A 303 -24.10 -27.62 -16.08
N ASP A 304 -23.80 -28.88 -16.40
CA ASP A 304 -22.55 -29.31 -17.02
C ASP A 304 -22.45 -28.71 -18.44
N PRO A 305 -21.31 -28.11 -18.81
CA PRO A 305 -20.87 -28.15 -20.19
C PRO A 305 -19.77 -29.20 -20.33
N SER A 306 -20.22 -30.42 -20.65
CA SER A 306 -19.44 -31.36 -21.45
C SER A 306 -19.17 -30.71 -22.81
N GLY A 307 -17.92 -30.28 -23.02
CA GLY A 307 -17.47 -29.62 -24.23
C GLY A 307 -16.07 -30.10 -24.59
N GLY A 308 -16.02 -31.24 -25.30
CA GLY A 308 -14.81 -31.71 -25.95
C GLY A 308 -14.37 -30.75 -27.05
N SER A 309 -13.05 -30.55 -27.13
CA SER A 309 -12.41 -30.23 -28.40
C SER A 309 -11.06 -30.92 -28.41
N ASP A 310 -11.05 -32.07 -29.06
CA ASP A 310 -9.88 -32.63 -29.70
C ASP A 310 -9.26 -31.55 -30.59
N PHE A 311 -8.03 -31.15 -30.28
CA PHE A 311 -7.18 -30.43 -31.21
C PHE A 311 -5.87 -31.20 -31.35
N ASP A 312 -5.96 -32.25 -32.16
CA ASP A 312 -4.83 -32.92 -32.79
C ASP A 312 -4.23 -31.93 -33.80
N GLY A 313 -3.01 -31.47 -33.52
CA GLY A 313 -2.30 -30.47 -34.30
C GLY A 313 -0.81 -30.73 -34.29
N ALA A 314 -0.41 -31.91 -34.75
CA ALA A 314 0.94 -32.16 -35.20
C ALA A 314 1.24 -31.32 -36.46
N LEU A 315 2.40 -30.63 -36.49
CA LEU A 315 3.38 -30.52 -37.58
C LEU A 315 4.16 -29.18 -37.54
N GLY A 316 5.48 -29.28 -37.77
CA GLY A 316 6.41 -28.17 -38.10
C GLY A 316 7.32 -27.82 -36.93
N ASP A 317 8.54 -28.35 -36.78
CA ASP A 317 9.69 -28.34 -37.69
C ASP A 317 10.29 -26.95 -37.97
N ASP A 318 11.62 -26.91 -37.82
CA ASP A 318 12.60 -25.88 -38.23
C ASP A 318 12.64 -24.50 -37.55
N GLY A 319 13.82 -24.18 -36.98
CA GLY A 319 14.26 -22.78 -36.91
C GLY A 319 15.23 -22.41 -35.79
N ALA A 320 16.45 -22.96 -35.80
CA ALA A 320 17.57 -22.40 -35.04
C ALA A 320 17.97 -21.01 -35.60
N GLY A 321 17.36 -19.95 -35.08
CA GLY A 321 17.69 -18.56 -35.37
C GLY A 321 18.52 -17.93 -34.23
N ALA A 322 19.79 -17.64 -34.52
CA ALA A 322 20.68 -16.90 -33.63
C ALA A 322 20.16 -15.48 -33.33
N PRO A 323 20.34 -14.93 -32.13
CA PRO A 323 19.95 -13.55 -31.84
C PRO A 323 20.87 -12.54 -32.54
N PRO A 324 20.34 -11.49 -33.18
CA PRO A 324 21.15 -10.40 -33.72
C PRO A 324 21.77 -9.57 -32.60
N ALA A 325 23.01 -9.11 -32.84
CA ALA A 325 23.79 -8.27 -31.94
C ALA A 325 23.12 -6.90 -31.69
N PRO A 326 23.30 -6.29 -30.50
CA PRO A 326 22.77 -4.96 -30.22
C PRO A 326 23.52 -3.86 -31.00
N PRO A 327 22.83 -2.80 -31.45
CA PRO A 327 23.47 -1.68 -32.14
C PRO A 327 24.32 -0.83 -31.19
N THR A 328 25.48 -0.42 -31.69
CA THR A 328 26.39 0.56 -31.10
C THR A 328 25.71 1.93 -30.97
N PRO A 329 25.75 2.60 -29.80
CA PRO A 329 25.22 3.95 -29.68
C PRO A 329 26.14 4.94 -30.40
N MET A 330 25.59 5.67 -31.36
CA MET A 330 26.24 6.84 -31.97
C MET A 330 26.36 7.97 -30.93
N ALA A 331 27.54 8.56 -30.86
CA ALA A 331 27.81 9.75 -30.06
C ALA A 331 27.07 10.96 -30.64
N VAL A 332 26.20 11.57 -29.83
CA VAL A 332 25.55 12.85 -30.11
C VAL A 332 26.53 13.98 -29.77
N PRO A 333 26.74 14.98 -30.65
CA PRO A 333 27.58 16.13 -30.34
C PRO A 333 26.91 17.05 -29.31
N VAL A 334 27.64 17.33 -28.24
CA VAL A 334 27.30 18.35 -27.23
C VAL A 334 27.45 19.74 -27.87
N GLY A 335 26.33 20.31 -28.32
CA GLY A 335 26.22 21.69 -28.77
C GLY A 335 26.13 22.65 -27.58
N GLY A 336 27.07 23.59 -27.52
CA GLY A 336 27.20 24.56 -26.43
C GLY A 336 26.05 25.57 -26.38
N LEU A 337 25.51 25.78 -25.18
CA LEU A 337 24.59 26.86 -24.87
C LEU A 337 25.38 28.12 -24.51
N SER A 338 25.16 29.18 -25.29
CA SER A 338 25.53 30.56 -24.94
C SER A 338 24.59 31.10 -23.85
N PRO A 339 25.09 31.84 -22.85
CA PRO A 339 24.25 32.45 -21.83
C PRO A 339 23.90 33.89 -22.23
N GLY A 340 22.64 34.19 -22.52
CA GLY A 340 22.26 35.59 -22.76
C GLY A 340 20.89 35.82 -23.39
N GLY A 341 19.81 35.34 -22.77
CA GLY A 341 18.45 35.68 -23.18
C GLY A 341 17.52 35.75 -21.97
N ARG A 342 17.28 36.96 -21.46
CA ARG A 342 16.19 37.22 -20.52
C ARG A 342 14.90 37.31 -21.33
N PHE A 343 14.13 36.24 -21.38
CA PHE A 343 12.74 36.28 -21.86
C PHE A 343 11.78 35.96 -20.71
N SER A 344 10.80 36.84 -20.59
CA SER A 344 9.72 36.80 -19.61
C SER A 344 8.62 35.88 -20.13
N GLY A 345 8.70 34.60 -19.80
CA GLY A 345 7.61 33.64 -19.96
C GLY A 345 6.93 33.41 -18.61
N ALA A 346 5.95 34.24 -18.30
CA ALA A 346 5.03 33.99 -17.19
C ALA A 346 4.03 32.90 -17.60
N ASP A 347 3.75 31.99 -16.66
CA ASP A 347 2.48 31.28 -16.48
C ASP A 347 2.23 29.86 -17.02
N LEU A 348 3.23 28.96 -17.14
CA LEU A 348 2.92 27.51 -17.31
C LEU A 348 3.77 26.50 -16.51
N SER A 349 4.66 26.95 -15.62
CA SER A 349 5.34 26.04 -14.69
C SER A 349 4.55 25.90 -13.39
N GLU A 350 3.38 25.27 -13.43
CA GLU A 350 2.72 24.76 -12.22
C GLU A 350 3.46 23.49 -11.79
N THR A 351 4.60 23.68 -11.14
CA THR A 351 5.28 22.64 -10.35
C THR A 351 4.39 22.30 -9.17
N LEU A 352 3.48 21.34 -9.36
CA LEU A 352 2.60 20.83 -8.31
C LEU A 352 3.44 19.94 -7.37
N THR A 353 4.16 20.59 -6.45
CA THR A 353 4.90 19.91 -5.38
C THR A 353 3.89 19.32 -4.40
N VAL A 354 3.62 18.02 -4.57
CA VAL A 354 2.84 17.24 -3.61
C VAL A 354 3.65 17.11 -2.32
N ASP A 355 3.07 17.59 -1.20
CA ASP A 355 3.71 17.55 0.11
C ASP A 355 3.72 16.12 0.68
N LEU A 356 4.82 15.40 0.41
CA LEU A 356 5.08 14.02 0.79
C LEU A 356 5.27 13.82 2.30
N ALA A 357 5.40 14.89 3.09
CA ALA A 357 5.72 14.82 4.51
C ALA A 357 4.57 14.28 5.39
N LEU A 358 3.33 14.27 4.89
CA LEU A 358 2.15 13.85 5.66
C LEU A 358 1.85 12.34 5.60
N LEU A 359 2.46 11.62 4.66
CA LEU A 359 2.20 10.20 4.44
C LEU A 359 2.66 9.28 5.59
N PRO A 360 3.88 9.44 6.15
CA PRO A 360 4.32 8.63 7.28
C PRO A 360 3.47 8.86 8.55
N GLN A 361 2.88 10.04 8.71
CA GLN A 361 2.01 10.35 9.86
C GLN A 361 0.62 9.70 9.71
N LEU A 362 0.11 9.56 8.48
CA LEU A 362 -1.11 8.80 8.16
C LEU A 362 -0.92 7.27 8.18
N LEU A 363 0.32 6.79 7.99
CA LEU A 363 0.69 5.36 7.95
C LEU A 363 1.26 4.85 9.29
N GLY A 364 1.86 5.72 10.10
CA GLY A 364 2.61 5.38 11.30
C GLY A 364 1.90 5.63 12.63
N GLY A 365 0.63 6.07 12.61
CA GLY A 365 -0.18 6.19 13.82
C GLY A 365 -0.28 4.84 14.53
N SER A 366 0.35 4.72 15.70
CA SER A 366 0.40 3.49 16.50
C SER A 366 -1.00 2.89 16.63
N VAL A 367 -1.18 1.69 16.05
CA VAL A 367 -2.45 0.97 15.83
C VAL A 367 -3.17 0.55 17.14
N GLY A 368 -2.66 0.96 18.30
CA GLY A 368 -3.16 0.58 19.62
C GLY A 368 -4.63 0.95 19.86
N GLN A 369 -5.14 2.04 19.29
CA GLN A 369 -6.54 2.44 19.43
C GLN A 369 -7.02 3.22 18.20
N LEU A 370 -7.32 2.54 17.09
CA LEU A 370 -8.06 3.17 15.99
C LEU A 370 -9.51 3.38 16.43
N SER A 371 -9.77 4.54 17.02
CA SER A 371 -11.11 4.99 17.35
C SER A 371 -11.95 5.08 16.07
N PRO A 372 -13.29 4.92 16.17
CA PRO A 372 -14.19 5.12 15.02
C PRO A 372 -14.05 6.50 14.38
N SER A 373 -13.70 7.53 15.17
CA SER A 373 -13.43 8.89 14.68
C SER A 373 -12.15 8.95 13.83
N ALA A 374 -11.06 8.34 14.29
CA ALA A 374 -9.79 8.32 13.56
C ALA A 374 -9.92 7.63 12.18
N VAL A 375 -10.68 6.53 12.11
CA VAL A 375 -11.00 5.88 10.83
C VAL A 375 -11.84 6.81 9.94
N GLY A 376 -12.76 7.58 10.52
CA GLY A 376 -13.54 8.59 9.81
C GLY A 376 -12.67 9.72 9.23
N ASP A 377 -11.71 10.23 9.99
CA ASP A 377 -10.76 11.24 9.54
C ASP A 377 -9.87 10.74 8.41
N GLN A 378 -9.39 9.50 8.53
CA GLN A 378 -8.60 8.86 7.48
C GLN A 378 -9.38 8.67 6.18
N ILE A 379 -10.65 8.26 6.25
CA ILE A 379 -11.52 8.17 5.07
C ILE A 379 -11.66 9.54 4.40
N ARG A 380 -11.94 10.60 5.18
CA ARG A 380 -12.07 11.97 4.63
C ARG A 380 -10.78 12.46 3.97
N ALA A 381 -9.63 12.20 4.59
CA ALA A 381 -8.34 12.57 4.02
C ALA A 381 -8.07 11.85 2.69
N LEU A 382 -8.36 10.55 2.62
CA LEU A 382 -8.19 9.76 1.39
C LEU A 382 -9.20 10.15 0.30
N GLU A 383 -10.44 10.50 0.65
CA GLU A 383 -11.44 11.03 -0.30
C GLU A 383 -11.01 12.38 -0.87
N ALA A 384 -10.47 13.28 -0.03
CA ALA A 384 -9.94 14.56 -0.49
C ALA A 384 -8.76 14.35 -1.45
N ARG A 385 -7.85 13.42 -1.12
CA ARG A 385 -6.71 13.08 -1.97
C ARG A 385 -7.15 12.46 -3.30
N ARG A 386 -8.15 11.57 -3.28
CA ARG A 386 -8.73 10.99 -4.50
C ARG A 386 -9.26 12.08 -5.43
N ARG A 387 -10.02 13.06 -4.91
CA ARG A 387 -10.53 14.18 -5.71
C ARG A 387 -9.42 15.05 -6.30
N GLU A 388 -8.33 15.24 -5.56
CA GLU A 388 -7.15 15.95 -6.05
C GLU A 388 -6.51 15.22 -7.23
N LEU A 389 -6.30 13.89 -7.11
CA LEU A 389 -5.74 13.07 -8.18
C LEU A 389 -6.66 12.97 -9.41
N GLU A 390 -7.98 12.94 -9.21
CA GLU A 390 -8.96 13.01 -10.30
C GLU A 390 -8.85 14.34 -11.07
N ARG A 391 -8.64 15.47 -10.37
CA ARG A 391 -8.42 16.78 -11.03
C ARG A 391 -7.10 16.81 -11.79
N THR A 392 -6.02 16.29 -11.22
CA THR A 392 -4.72 16.26 -11.92
C THR A 392 -4.79 15.38 -13.15
N ARG A 393 -5.45 14.21 -13.07
CA ARG A 393 -5.69 13.34 -14.24
C ARG A 393 -6.46 14.08 -15.33
N ALA A 394 -7.58 14.70 -14.99
CA ALA A 394 -8.37 15.46 -15.96
C ALA A 394 -7.58 16.62 -16.61
N SER A 395 -6.70 17.26 -15.84
CA SER A 395 -5.80 18.30 -16.37
C SER A 395 -4.76 17.73 -17.33
N LEU A 396 -4.23 16.53 -17.08
CA LEU A 396 -3.29 15.86 -17.99
C LEU A 396 -3.97 15.43 -19.28
N GLU A 397 -5.17 14.86 -19.21
CA GLU A 397 -5.97 14.48 -20.39
C GLU A 397 -6.30 15.71 -21.25
N ALA A 398 -6.67 16.84 -20.61
CA ALA A 398 -6.90 18.11 -21.31
C ALA A 398 -5.63 18.63 -21.99
N ARG A 399 -4.47 18.52 -21.30
CA ARG A 399 -3.17 18.93 -21.84
C ARG A 399 -2.73 18.05 -23.01
N GLN A 400 -2.88 16.73 -22.89
CA GLN A 400 -2.63 15.78 -23.98
C GLN A 400 -3.42 16.18 -25.23
N LYS A 401 -4.73 16.38 -25.08
CA LYS A 401 -5.59 16.79 -26.20
C LYS A 401 -5.16 18.11 -26.83
N ALA A 402 -4.79 19.10 -26.02
CA ALA A 402 -4.28 20.38 -26.52
C ALA A 402 -2.94 20.25 -27.26
N LEU A 403 -2.04 19.35 -26.81
CA LEU A 403 -0.77 19.06 -27.47
C LEU A 403 -1.00 18.35 -28.82
N GLU A 404 -1.92 17.38 -28.88
CA GLU A 404 -2.29 16.69 -30.13
C GLU A 404 -2.93 17.65 -31.15
N GLU A 405 -3.84 18.52 -30.72
CA GLU A 405 -4.47 19.54 -31.57
C GLU A 405 -3.42 20.51 -32.14
N ARG A 406 -2.45 20.92 -31.30
CA ARG A 406 -1.35 21.78 -31.73
C ARG A 406 -0.39 21.08 -32.68
N ALA A 407 -0.07 19.81 -32.43
CA ALA A 407 0.78 19.01 -33.30
C ALA A 407 0.17 18.89 -34.72
N ARG A 408 -1.15 18.73 -34.81
CA ARG A 408 -1.90 18.74 -36.09
C ARG A 408 -1.85 20.11 -36.77
N ALA A 409 -2.02 21.20 -36.03
CA ALA A 409 -1.97 22.55 -36.58
C ALA A 409 -0.57 22.96 -37.10
N VAL A 410 0.50 22.34 -36.59
CA VAL A 410 1.88 22.57 -37.06
C VAL A 410 2.20 21.76 -38.33
N THR A 411 1.48 20.66 -38.59
CA THR A 411 1.67 19.84 -39.79
C THR A 411 0.92 20.33 -41.03
N GLU A 412 -0.13 21.13 -40.83
CA GLU A 412 -0.87 21.83 -41.89
C GLU A 412 -0.13 23.10 -42.31
#